data_AF-A0A139ADJ4-F1
#
_entry.id   AF-A0A139ADJ4-F1
#
_cell.length_a   1.000
_cell.length_b   1.000
_cell.length_c   1.000
_cell.angle_alpha   90.00
_cell.angle_beta   90.00
_cell.angle_gamma   90.00
#
_symmetry.space_group_name_H-M   'P 1'
#
loop_
_entity.id
_entity.type
_entity.pdbx_description
1 polymer ?
#
loop_
_entity_poly.entity_id
_entity_poly.type
_entity_poly.pdbx_seq_one_letter_code
_entity_poly.pdbx_strand_id
1 'polypeptide(L)'
;MRSAEAILLGERQTIKHLRATHLVLDGAPISMLYLFPDLRYYEGSCKEVVPSTFTTSNSRGRRHEHLESLDMCSIDRLHDDAVADLSAAIRSGCFPRLREIRVTSHPAPELEPGTNVEELDDAYALDIDLCAPTVLALLKLVDECPDISVSVICDNERMEKAFRLLYIKDDTPRRLRVSTFRQAPLTTLESPLGGGISVVDMFDVWPGQRYR
;
A
#
# COMPACT_ATOMS: atom_id res chain seq x y z
N MET A 1 10.90 -14.47 -21.40
CA MET A 1 11.05 -13.09 -20.88
C MET A 1 11.67 -13.17 -19.49
N ARG A 2 12.69 -12.37 -19.16
CA ARG A 2 13.21 -12.31 -17.77
C ARG A 2 12.22 -11.49 -16.92
N SER A 3 11.95 -11.92 -15.69
CA SER A 3 11.11 -11.14 -14.76
C SER A 3 11.78 -9.83 -14.38
N ALA A 4 11.01 -8.82 -13.97
CA ALA A 4 11.54 -7.55 -13.47
C ALA A 4 12.54 -7.78 -12.32
N GLU A 5 12.23 -8.70 -11.42
CA GLU A 5 13.14 -9.15 -10.35
C GLU A 5 14.49 -9.64 -10.88
N ALA A 6 14.49 -10.53 -11.89
CA ALA A 6 15.74 -11.07 -12.44
C ALA A 6 16.62 -9.99 -13.10
N ILE A 7 16.01 -8.95 -13.66
CA ILE A 7 16.72 -7.80 -14.22
C ILE A 7 17.32 -6.96 -13.09
N LEU A 8 16.53 -6.62 -12.08
CA LEU A 8 16.97 -5.78 -10.95
C LEU A 8 18.09 -6.45 -10.14
N LEU A 9 18.00 -7.76 -9.92
CA LEU A 9 19.06 -8.51 -9.22
C LEU A 9 20.37 -8.56 -10.03
N GLY A 10 20.29 -8.63 -11.36
CA GLY A 10 21.46 -8.56 -12.24
C GLY A 10 22.18 -7.21 -12.19
N GLU A 11 21.43 -6.12 -12.00
CA GLU A 11 21.93 -4.74 -12.00
C GLU A 11 22.16 -4.16 -10.59
N ARG A 12 22.20 -5.01 -9.56
CA ARG A 12 22.24 -4.58 -8.15
C ARG A 12 23.32 -3.54 -7.82
N GLN A 13 24.51 -3.64 -8.42
CA GLN A 13 25.58 -2.67 -8.15
C GLN A 13 25.28 -1.32 -8.80
N THR A 14 24.83 -1.33 -10.05
CA THR A 14 24.37 -0.14 -10.78
C THR A 14 23.25 0.57 -10.02
N ILE A 15 22.26 -0.19 -9.54
CA ILE A 15 21.10 0.34 -8.81
C ILE A 15 21.50 1.09 -7.55
N LYS A 16 22.46 0.56 -6.78
CA LYS A 16 22.95 1.25 -5.57
C LYS A 16 23.54 2.63 -5.86
N HIS A 17 24.02 2.88 -7.07
CA HIS A 17 24.58 4.17 -7.46
C HIS A 17 23.53 5.17 -7.96
N LEU A 18 22.30 4.73 -8.25
CA LEU A 18 21.24 5.59 -8.81
C LEU A 18 20.72 6.65 -7.85
N ARG A 19 20.99 6.53 -6.53
CA ARG A 19 20.49 7.45 -5.47
C ARG A 19 18.99 7.74 -5.59
N ALA A 20 18.21 6.78 -6.06
CA ALA A 20 16.79 6.95 -6.25
C ALA A 20 16.11 7.11 -4.88
N THR A 21 15.32 8.17 -4.74
CA THR A 21 14.56 8.48 -3.52
C THR A 21 13.07 8.13 -3.67
N HIS A 22 12.61 7.99 -4.91
CA HIS A 22 11.28 7.52 -5.26
C HIS A 22 11.41 6.38 -6.27
N LEU A 23 10.74 5.26 -6.00
CA LEU A 23 10.73 4.07 -6.84
C LEU A 23 9.30 3.61 -7.09
N VAL A 24 8.95 3.48 -8.37
CA VAL A 24 7.71 2.83 -8.82
C VAL A 24 8.08 1.49 -9.45
N LEU A 25 7.57 0.38 -8.91
CA LEU A 25 7.79 -0.97 -9.46
C LEU A 25 6.48 -1.72 -9.64
N ASP A 26 6.05 -1.85 -10.89
CA ASP A 26 4.91 -2.69 -11.25
C ASP A 26 5.33 -4.15 -11.47
N GLY A 27 4.62 -5.07 -10.84
CA GLY A 27 4.79 -6.51 -10.99
C GLY A 27 6.05 -7.11 -10.36
N ALA A 28 6.84 -6.31 -9.63
CA ALA A 28 8.01 -6.78 -8.89
C ALA A 28 7.65 -7.06 -7.41
N PRO A 29 8.36 -7.97 -6.72
CA PRO A 29 8.21 -8.15 -5.29
C PRO A 29 8.59 -6.88 -4.50
N ILE A 30 7.85 -6.56 -3.44
CA ILE A 30 8.16 -5.43 -2.54
C ILE A 30 9.57 -5.54 -1.96
N SER A 31 10.09 -6.76 -1.77
CA SER A 31 11.46 -7.00 -1.30
C SER A 31 12.55 -6.38 -2.20
N MET A 32 12.22 -5.93 -3.42
CA MET A 32 13.15 -5.18 -4.26
C MET A 32 13.51 -3.80 -3.69
N LEU A 33 12.71 -3.24 -2.76
CA LEU A 33 13.01 -1.96 -2.11
C LEU A 33 14.41 -1.95 -1.45
N TYR A 34 14.88 -3.10 -0.94
CA TYR A 34 16.20 -3.19 -0.29
C TYR A 34 17.39 -3.11 -1.25
N LEU A 35 17.14 -3.05 -2.57
CA LEU A 35 18.18 -2.73 -3.55
C LEU A 35 18.50 -1.23 -3.60
N PHE A 36 17.61 -0.38 -3.07
CA PHE A 36 17.64 1.08 -3.19
C PHE A 36 17.88 1.72 -1.80
N PRO A 37 19.13 1.88 -1.35
CA PRO A 37 19.41 2.29 0.03
C PRO A 37 18.88 3.68 0.40
N ASP A 38 18.80 4.61 -0.56
CA ASP A 38 18.36 5.99 -0.37
C ASP A 38 16.84 6.18 -0.55
N LEU A 39 16.10 5.10 -0.74
CA LEU A 39 14.68 5.14 -1.04
C LEU A 39 13.87 5.75 0.11
N ARG A 40 12.97 6.68 -0.22
CA ARG A 40 12.04 7.32 0.70
C ARG A 40 10.60 6.99 0.39
N TYR A 41 10.25 6.90 -0.89
CA TYR A 41 8.90 6.62 -1.35
C TYR A 41 8.91 5.38 -2.24
N TYR A 42 8.23 4.32 -1.82
CA TYR A 42 8.02 3.13 -2.62
C TYR A 42 6.57 3.06 -3.08
N GLU A 43 6.37 2.90 -4.38
CA GLU A 43 5.08 2.65 -5.01
C GLU A 43 5.16 1.33 -5.79
N GLY A 44 4.33 0.35 -5.46
CA GLY A 44 4.43 -0.95 -6.14
C GLY A 44 3.17 -1.78 -6.16
N SER A 45 2.69 -2.09 -7.36
CA SER A 45 1.70 -3.13 -7.60
C SER A 45 2.38 -4.50 -7.64
N CYS A 46 2.58 -5.10 -6.47
CA CYS A 46 3.05 -6.47 -6.40
C CYS A 46 1.90 -7.48 -6.53
N LYS A 47 2.24 -8.72 -6.92
CA LYS A 47 1.27 -9.82 -6.98
C LYS A 47 0.81 -10.26 -5.59
N GLU A 48 1.71 -10.21 -4.62
CA GLU A 48 1.48 -10.71 -3.27
C GLU A 48 2.56 -10.14 -2.34
N VAL A 49 2.17 -9.80 -1.11
CA VAL A 49 3.10 -9.47 -0.03
C VAL A 49 3.09 -10.61 0.98
N VAL A 50 4.18 -11.37 0.98
CA VAL A 50 4.39 -12.52 1.86
C VAL A 50 5.22 -12.15 3.08
N PRO A 51 5.18 -12.93 4.19
CA PRO A 51 5.91 -12.62 5.42
C PRO A 51 7.42 -12.38 5.21
N SER A 52 8.05 -13.18 4.36
CA SER A 52 9.48 -13.07 4.02
C SER A 52 9.91 -11.75 3.33
N THR A 53 8.96 -10.86 3.03
CA THR A 53 9.22 -9.51 2.51
C THR A 53 9.93 -8.64 3.54
N PHE A 54 9.52 -8.69 4.81
CA PHE A 54 10.04 -7.83 5.86
C PHE A 54 11.00 -8.54 6.79
N THR A 55 11.09 -9.87 6.70
CA THR A 55 12.00 -10.69 7.50
C THR A 55 13.05 -11.38 6.62
N THR A 56 14.20 -11.66 7.22
CA THR A 56 15.24 -12.53 6.64
C THR A 56 14.87 -14.00 6.90
N SER A 57 15.60 -14.93 6.28
CA SER A 57 15.41 -16.38 6.50
C SER A 57 15.65 -16.84 7.94
N ASN A 58 16.28 -16.02 8.78
CA ASN A 58 16.45 -16.26 10.21
C ASN A 58 15.53 -15.38 11.08
N SER A 59 14.40 -14.94 10.52
CA SER A 59 13.35 -14.17 11.21
C SER A 59 13.80 -12.82 11.78
N ARG A 60 14.90 -12.24 11.26
CA ARG A 60 15.30 -10.88 11.62
C ARG A 60 14.62 -9.88 10.71
N GLY A 61 14.16 -8.76 11.25
CA GLY A 61 13.63 -7.66 10.44
C GLY A 61 14.68 -7.14 9.45
N ARG A 62 14.30 -7.07 8.18
CA ARG A 62 15.11 -6.41 7.15
C ARG A 62 15.01 -4.91 7.35
N ARG A 63 16.16 -4.24 7.29
CA ARG A 63 16.28 -2.82 7.64
C ARG A 63 16.27 -1.93 6.41
N HIS A 64 15.56 -0.81 6.50
CA HIS A 64 15.57 0.28 5.53
C HIS A 64 15.60 1.64 6.23
N GLU A 65 16.74 2.34 6.16
CA GLU A 65 17.00 3.55 6.97
C GLU A 65 16.17 4.78 6.56
N HIS A 66 15.83 4.86 5.28
CA HIS A 66 15.33 6.09 4.67
C HIS A 66 13.88 6.03 4.22
N LEU A 67 13.22 4.87 4.33
CA LEU A 67 11.86 4.70 3.82
C LEU A 67 10.90 5.53 4.69
N GLU A 68 10.15 6.41 4.06
CA GLU A 68 9.18 7.33 4.68
C GLU A 68 7.75 6.91 4.37
N SER A 69 7.50 6.46 3.13
CA SER A 69 6.21 5.97 2.65
C SER A 69 6.36 4.64 1.93
N LEU A 70 5.45 3.71 2.24
CA LEU A 70 5.36 2.39 1.62
C LEU A 70 3.96 2.20 1.04
N ASP A 71 3.82 2.30 -0.27
CA ASP A 71 2.61 1.84 -0.95
C ASP A 71 2.71 0.34 -1.22
N MET A 72 1.78 -0.40 -0.64
CA MET A 72 1.67 -1.84 -0.79
C MET A 72 0.56 -2.14 -1.80
N CYS A 73 0.54 -3.38 -2.29
CA CYS A 73 -0.54 -3.81 -3.17
C CYS A 73 -1.92 -3.75 -2.49
N SER A 74 -2.93 -4.07 -3.28
CA SER A 74 -4.29 -4.17 -2.80
C SER A 74 -4.43 -5.11 -1.60
N ILE A 75 -5.32 -4.77 -0.67
CA ILE A 75 -5.55 -5.48 0.59
C ILE A 75 -5.80 -6.98 0.38
N ASP A 76 -6.49 -7.38 -0.69
CA ASP A 76 -6.75 -8.79 -1.07
C ASP A 76 -5.48 -9.59 -1.40
N ARG A 77 -4.36 -8.91 -1.64
CA ARG A 77 -3.05 -9.50 -1.97
C ARG A 77 -2.03 -9.36 -0.85
N LEU A 78 -2.45 -8.80 0.28
CA LEU A 78 -1.63 -8.57 1.46
C LEU A 78 -1.99 -9.60 2.52
N HIS A 79 -1.05 -10.50 2.81
CA HIS A 79 -1.23 -11.46 3.90
C HIS A 79 -1.16 -10.75 5.25
N ASP A 80 -2.07 -11.11 6.16
CA ASP A 80 -2.10 -10.65 7.54
C ASP A 80 -0.79 -10.97 8.29
N ASP A 81 -0.20 -12.15 8.05
CA ASP A 81 1.12 -12.51 8.56
C ASP A 81 2.22 -11.54 8.07
N ALA A 82 2.11 -11.02 6.85
CA ALA A 82 3.09 -10.05 6.33
C ALA A 82 2.95 -8.68 7.00
N VAL A 83 1.71 -8.29 7.35
CA VAL A 83 1.45 -7.08 8.14
C VAL A 83 1.99 -7.24 9.57
N ALA A 84 1.83 -8.44 10.17
CA ALA A 84 2.40 -8.75 11.47
C ALA A 84 3.93 -8.69 11.48
N ASP A 85 4.59 -9.24 10.46
CA ASP A 85 6.04 -9.16 10.28
C ASP A 85 6.52 -7.71 10.07
N LEU A 86 5.76 -6.90 9.31
CA LEU A 86 6.03 -5.47 9.16
C LEU A 86 5.94 -4.75 10.50
N SER A 87 4.88 -4.96 11.29
CA SER A 87 4.74 -4.39 12.63
C SER A 87 5.92 -4.76 13.53
N ALA A 88 6.32 -6.04 13.54
CA ALA A 88 7.46 -6.51 14.32
C ALA A 88 8.77 -5.85 13.89
N ALA A 89 8.99 -5.69 12.57
CA ALA A 89 10.17 -5.02 12.04
C ALA A 89 10.20 -3.53 12.39
N ILE A 90 9.07 -2.82 12.30
CA ILE A 90 8.96 -1.40 12.71
C ILE A 90 9.30 -1.24 14.19
N ARG A 91 8.69 -2.05 15.06
CA ARG A 91 8.97 -2.03 16.51
C ARG A 91 10.42 -2.38 16.85
N SER A 92 11.07 -3.18 16.02
CA SER A 92 12.50 -3.51 16.15
C SER A 92 13.44 -2.42 15.62
N GLY A 93 12.90 -1.29 15.13
CA GLY A 93 13.68 -0.17 14.60
C GLY A 93 14.25 -0.41 13.21
N CYS A 94 13.69 -1.35 12.44
CA CYS A 94 14.13 -1.63 11.07
C CYS A 94 13.69 -0.56 10.07
N PHE A 95 12.68 0.25 10.42
CA PHE A 95 12.12 1.30 9.57
C PHE A 95 11.98 2.62 10.36
N PRO A 96 13.10 3.24 10.78
CA PRO A 96 13.08 4.37 11.73
C PRO A 96 12.36 5.62 11.20
N ARG A 97 12.27 5.77 9.87
CA ARG A 97 11.67 6.92 9.21
C ARG A 97 10.30 6.64 8.59
N LEU A 98 9.82 5.40 8.62
CA LEU A 98 8.54 5.09 8.02
C LEU A 98 7.45 5.82 8.82
N ARG A 99 6.55 6.48 8.10
CA ARG A 99 5.43 7.24 8.68
C ARG A 99 4.12 6.92 8.00
N GLU A 100 4.15 6.55 6.73
CA GLU A 100 2.95 6.25 5.95
C GLU A 100 3.03 4.87 5.31
N ILE A 101 1.93 4.12 5.45
CA ILE A 101 1.66 2.91 4.71
C ILE A 101 0.41 3.15 3.88
N ARG A 102 0.46 2.86 2.59
CA ARG A 102 -0.71 2.93 1.71
C ARG A 102 -1.06 1.53 1.23
N VAL A 103 -2.35 1.27 1.13
CA VAL A 103 -2.90 0.05 0.55
C VAL A 103 -4.09 0.44 -0.30
N THR A 104 -4.25 -0.18 -1.46
CA THR A 104 -5.49 -0.06 -2.22
C THR A 104 -6.51 -1.08 -1.71
N SER A 105 -7.78 -0.77 -1.82
CA SER A 105 -8.87 -1.73 -1.62
C SER A 105 -9.65 -1.81 -2.93
N HIS A 106 -9.44 -2.91 -3.64
CA HIS A 106 -10.29 -3.37 -4.73
C HIS A 106 -11.51 -4.12 -4.14
N PRO A 107 -12.60 -4.33 -4.91
CA PRO A 107 -13.93 -4.52 -4.34
C PRO A 107 -13.98 -5.61 -3.27
N ALA A 108 -14.46 -5.20 -2.09
CA ALA A 108 -15.04 -6.06 -1.07
C ALA A 108 -16.14 -6.96 -1.71
N PRO A 109 -16.49 -8.10 -1.10
CA PRO A 109 -17.18 -9.22 -1.76
C PRO A 109 -18.35 -8.73 -2.61
N GLU A 110 -18.40 -9.15 -3.88
CA GLU A 110 -19.37 -8.73 -4.91
C GLU A 110 -20.68 -8.22 -4.30
N LEU A 111 -20.72 -6.93 -3.95
CA LEU A 111 -21.93 -6.33 -3.39
C LEU A 111 -22.89 -6.26 -4.57
N GLU A 112 -23.83 -7.21 -4.63
CA GLU A 112 -24.76 -7.31 -5.74
C GLU A 112 -25.37 -5.93 -6.02
N PRO A 113 -25.52 -5.56 -7.30
CA PRO A 113 -26.21 -4.33 -7.67
C PRO A 113 -27.56 -4.25 -6.93
N GLY A 114 -27.75 -3.21 -6.11
CA GLY A 114 -28.95 -3.06 -5.28
C GLY A 114 -28.76 -3.39 -3.79
N THR A 115 -27.60 -3.92 -3.38
CA THR A 115 -27.29 -4.12 -1.95
C THR A 115 -27.26 -2.76 -1.25
N ASN A 116 -28.16 -2.59 -0.27
CA ASN A 116 -28.18 -1.41 0.58
C ASN A 116 -26.98 -1.47 1.53
N VAL A 117 -25.98 -0.60 1.25
CA VAL A 117 -24.73 -0.53 2.02
C VAL A 117 -24.99 -0.17 3.49
N GLU A 118 -26.11 0.49 3.79
CA GLU A 118 -26.51 0.90 5.15
C GLU A 118 -27.13 -0.25 5.97
N GLU A 119 -27.46 -1.38 5.33
CA GLU A 119 -28.07 -2.56 5.97
C GLU A 119 -27.07 -3.73 6.12
N LEU A 120 -25.79 -3.53 5.80
CA LEU A 120 -24.78 -4.56 6.12
C LEU A 120 -24.68 -4.72 7.64
N ASP A 121 -25.05 -5.90 8.13
CA ASP A 121 -24.80 -6.32 9.51
C ASP A 121 -23.29 -6.55 9.72
N ASP A 122 -22.73 -5.94 10.76
CA ASP A 122 -21.33 -6.07 11.21
C ASP A 122 -20.86 -7.54 11.24
N ALA A 123 -21.74 -8.46 11.66
CA ALA A 123 -21.39 -9.88 11.77
C ALA A 123 -21.37 -10.59 10.40
N TYR A 124 -22.25 -10.19 9.48
CA TYR A 124 -22.39 -10.83 8.16
C TYR A 124 -21.18 -10.57 7.27
N ALA A 125 -20.56 -9.40 7.41
CA ALA A 125 -19.46 -9.00 6.56
C ALA A 125 -18.10 -9.57 7.00
N LEU A 126 -17.82 -9.66 8.30
CA LEU A 126 -16.49 -10.07 8.78
C LEU A 126 -16.21 -11.57 8.57
N ASP A 127 -17.23 -12.42 8.71
CA ASP A 127 -17.07 -13.88 8.57
C ASP A 127 -16.98 -14.32 7.08
N ILE A 128 -17.37 -13.45 6.15
CA ILE A 128 -17.40 -13.73 4.70
C ILE A 128 -16.30 -12.96 3.95
N ASP A 129 -15.83 -11.82 4.49
CA ASP A 129 -14.82 -11.00 3.84
C ASP A 129 -13.41 -11.55 4.04
N LEU A 130 -12.82 -12.01 2.92
CA LEU A 130 -11.44 -12.50 2.85
C LEU A 130 -10.41 -11.43 3.24
N CYS A 131 -10.77 -10.15 3.19
CA CYS A 131 -9.90 -9.04 3.57
C CYS A 131 -9.93 -8.75 5.08
N ALA A 132 -10.92 -9.25 5.83
CA ALA A 132 -11.09 -8.92 7.24
C ALA A 132 -9.84 -9.21 8.11
N PRO A 133 -9.14 -10.36 7.96
CA PRO A 133 -7.90 -10.62 8.71
C PRO A 133 -6.82 -9.57 8.45
N THR A 134 -6.64 -9.17 7.19
CA THR A 134 -5.64 -8.18 6.79
C THR A 134 -5.99 -6.80 7.33
N VAL A 135 -7.26 -6.39 7.29
CA VAL A 135 -7.70 -5.10 7.86
C VAL A 135 -7.49 -5.08 9.38
N LEU A 136 -7.82 -6.17 10.09
CA LEU A 136 -7.56 -6.29 11.52
C LEU A 136 -6.06 -6.23 11.84
N ALA A 137 -5.21 -6.82 11.00
CA ALA A 137 -3.77 -6.73 11.15
C ALA A 137 -3.25 -5.28 10.93
N LEU A 138 -3.81 -4.54 9.97
CA LEU A 138 -3.48 -3.13 9.75
C LEU A 138 -3.91 -2.25 10.93
N LEU A 139 -5.10 -2.48 11.48
CA LEU A 139 -5.58 -1.80 12.70
C LEU A 139 -4.60 -2.03 13.86
N LYS A 140 -4.24 -3.28 14.10
CA LYS A 140 -3.26 -3.67 15.13
C LYS A 140 -1.89 -3.03 14.90
N LEU A 141 -1.42 -2.96 13.64
CA LEU A 141 -0.17 -2.28 13.30
C LEU A 141 -0.20 -0.81 13.74
N VAL A 142 -1.29 -0.10 13.46
CA VAL A 142 -1.46 1.32 13.82
C VAL A 142 -1.54 1.53 15.33
N ASP A 143 -2.07 0.56 16.08
CA ASP A 143 -2.07 0.57 17.54
C ASP A 143 -0.67 0.34 18.12
N GLU A 144 0.05 -0.64 17.57
CA GLU A 144 1.38 -1.03 18.03
C GLU A 144 2.49 -0.04 17.62
N CYS A 145 2.29 0.71 16.53
CA CYS A 145 3.27 1.60 15.94
C CYS A 145 2.73 3.05 15.88
N PRO A 146 2.86 3.85 16.95
CA PRO A 146 2.14 5.12 17.08
C PRO A 146 2.58 6.21 16.09
N ASP A 147 3.77 6.08 15.51
CA ASP A 147 4.33 7.00 14.50
C ASP A 147 3.88 6.68 13.08
N ILE A 148 3.09 5.61 12.89
CA ILE A 148 2.63 5.13 11.59
C ILE A 148 1.16 5.50 11.37
N SER A 149 0.88 6.06 10.20
CA SER A 149 -0.47 6.14 9.64
C SER A 149 -0.63 5.15 8.49
N VAL A 150 -1.84 4.59 8.38
CA VAL A 150 -2.24 3.74 7.25
C VAL A 150 -3.33 4.47 6.46
N SER A 151 -3.16 4.54 5.15
CA SER A 151 -4.15 5.09 4.22
C SER A 151 -4.69 3.96 3.34
N VAL A 152 -6.00 3.72 3.42
CA VAL A 152 -6.73 2.78 2.56
C VAL A 152 -7.36 3.57 1.42
N ILE A 153 -6.97 3.23 0.20
CA ILE A 153 -7.41 3.91 -1.02
C ILE A 153 -8.47 3.05 -1.71
N CYS A 154 -9.71 3.52 -1.76
CA CYS A 154 -10.83 2.81 -2.39
C CYS A 154 -11.10 3.34 -3.80
N ASP A 155 -11.57 2.49 -4.71
CA ASP A 155 -11.82 2.87 -6.11
C ASP A 155 -12.96 3.89 -6.28
N ASN A 156 -13.93 3.96 -5.36
CA ASN A 156 -15.07 4.87 -5.43
C ASN A 156 -15.72 5.12 -4.05
N GLU A 157 -16.63 6.11 -3.99
CA GLU A 157 -17.28 6.55 -2.75
C GLU A 157 -18.17 5.46 -2.11
N ARG A 158 -18.76 4.58 -2.93
CA ARG A 158 -19.57 3.45 -2.42
C ARG A 158 -18.68 2.45 -1.67
N MET A 159 -17.50 2.15 -2.21
CA MET A 159 -16.52 1.26 -1.58
C MET A 159 -15.92 1.86 -0.33
N GLU A 160 -15.58 3.16 -0.35
CA GLU A 160 -15.15 3.86 0.86
C GLU A 160 -16.23 3.75 1.96
N LYS A 161 -17.50 4.01 1.62
CA LYS A 161 -18.60 3.94 2.59
C LYS A 161 -18.75 2.52 3.15
N ALA A 162 -18.71 1.49 2.30
CA ALA A 162 -18.77 0.10 2.73
C ALA A 162 -17.59 -0.25 3.65
N PHE A 163 -16.36 0.06 3.24
CA PHE A 163 -15.16 -0.20 4.05
C PHE A 163 -15.26 0.49 5.42
N ARG A 164 -15.74 1.73 5.46
CA ARG A 164 -15.95 2.47 6.71
C ARG A 164 -16.96 1.78 7.62
N LEU A 165 -18.12 1.38 7.09
CA LEU A 165 -19.14 0.71 7.90
C LEU A 165 -18.65 -0.62 8.47
N LEU A 166 -17.89 -1.39 7.68
CA LEU A 166 -17.42 -2.71 8.10
C LEU A 166 -16.26 -2.66 9.08
N TYR A 167 -15.33 -1.71 8.91
CA TYR A 167 -14.03 -1.75 9.56
C TYR A 167 -13.69 -0.54 10.44
N ILE A 168 -14.40 0.57 10.27
CA ILE A 168 -14.12 1.82 10.98
C ILE A 168 -15.22 2.04 12.02
N LYS A 169 -14.96 1.61 13.25
CA LYS A 169 -15.81 1.82 14.43
C LYS A 169 -15.41 3.11 15.16
N ASP A 170 -16.22 3.56 16.11
CA ASP A 170 -15.94 4.79 16.87
C ASP A 170 -14.59 4.77 17.60
N ASP A 171 -14.11 3.59 17.99
CA ASP A 171 -12.81 3.38 18.64
C ASP A 171 -11.65 3.16 17.65
N THR A 172 -11.89 3.20 16.34
CA THR A 172 -10.84 2.97 15.35
C THR A 172 -9.76 4.06 15.43
N PRO A 173 -8.47 3.70 15.38
CA PRO A 173 -7.39 4.66 15.49
C PRO A 173 -7.50 5.75 14.42
N ARG A 174 -7.43 7.03 14.83
CA ARG A 174 -7.46 8.20 13.93
C ARG A 174 -6.35 8.20 12.86
N ARG A 175 -5.37 7.31 13.01
CA ARG A 175 -4.22 7.13 12.12
C ARG A 175 -4.51 6.14 10.98
N LEU A 176 -5.63 5.40 11.02
CA LEU A 176 -6.17 4.72 9.85
C LEU A 176 -7.10 5.69 9.12
N ARG A 177 -6.76 6.00 7.87
CA ARG A 177 -7.53 6.89 6.99
C ARG A 177 -8.05 6.08 5.83
N VAL A 178 -9.27 6.41 5.40
CA VAL A 178 -9.88 5.83 4.20
C VAL A 178 -10.21 6.99 3.28
N SER A 179 -9.88 6.84 1.99
CA SER A 179 -10.14 7.86 0.99
C SER A 179 -10.45 7.22 -0.36
N THR A 180 -11.33 7.81 -1.14
CA THR A 180 -11.47 7.47 -2.55
C THR A 180 -10.28 7.94 -3.37
N PHE A 181 -9.78 7.07 -4.26
CA PHE A 181 -8.98 7.51 -5.39
C PHE A 181 -9.87 8.29 -6.36
N ARG A 182 -9.52 9.55 -6.61
CA ARG A 182 -10.02 10.28 -7.78
C ARG A 182 -8.89 10.28 -8.80
N GLN A 183 -9.00 9.44 -9.82
CA GLN A 183 -8.05 9.47 -10.94
C GLN A 183 -8.11 10.87 -11.54
N ALA A 184 -7.06 11.66 -11.36
CA ALA A 184 -6.92 12.92 -12.08
C ALA A 184 -6.94 12.62 -13.59
N PRO A 185 -7.58 13.46 -14.42
CA PRO A 185 -7.70 13.20 -15.84
C PRO A 185 -6.32 13.00 -16.47
N LEU A 186 -6.09 11.82 -17.06
CA LEU A 186 -4.89 11.52 -17.84
C LEU A 186 -4.91 12.37 -19.12
N THR A 187 -3.94 13.27 -19.26
CA THR A 187 -3.66 13.89 -20.55
C THR A 187 -2.56 13.08 -21.24
N THR A 188 -2.96 12.25 -22.21
CA THR A 188 -2.01 11.49 -23.02
C THR A 188 -1.46 12.37 -24.13
N LEU A 189 -0.14 12.61 -24.15
CA LEU A 189 0.53 13.17 -25.31
C LEU A 189 1.04 12.03 -26.18
N GLU A 190 0.32 11.74 -27.26
CA GLU A 190 0.74 10.75 -28.24
C GLU A 190 1.88 11.31 -29.11
N SER A 191 3.02 10.60 -29.12
CA SER A 191 4.10 10.88 -30.07
C SER A 191 3.82 10.18 -31.40
N PRO A 192 3.94 10.85 -32.56
CA PRO A 192 3.69 10.25 -33.87
C PRO A 192 4.67 9.14 -34.27
N LEU A 193 5.70 8.86 -33.46
CA LEU A 193 6.71 7.83 -33.73
C LEU A 193 6.50 6.51 -32.95
N GLY A 194 5.33 6.30 -32.34
CA GLY A 194 5.00 5.02 -31.70
C GLY A 194 5.70 4.83 -30.35
N GLY A 195 5.31 5.66 -29.38
CA GLY A 195 5.72 5.59 -27.98
C GLY A 195 5.00 6.68 -27.21
N GLY A 196 3.89 6.35 -26.57
CA GLY A 196 3.12 7.31 -25.79
C GLY A 196 3.83 7.63 -24.48
N ILE A 197 4.05 8.91 -24.20
CA ILE A 197 4.44 9.38 -22.86
C ILE A 197 3.13 9.72 -22.15
N SER A 198 2.80 8.96 -21.11
CA SER A 198 1.70 9.33 -20.21
C SER A 198 2.20 10.36 -19.23
N VAL A 199 1.73 11.60 -19.35
CA VAL A 199 1.96 12.63 -18.33
C VAL A 199 0.81 12.50 -17.34
N VAL A 200 1.12 11.95 -16.16
CA VAL A 200 0.17 11.91 -15.05
C VAL A 200 0.25 13.26 -14.34
N ASP A 201 -0.78 14.08 -14.50
CA ASP A 201 -0.93 15.27 -13.67
C ASP A 201 -1.52 14.82 -12.33
N MET A 202 -0.67 14.54 -11.34
CA MET A 202 -1.12 14.15 -10.00
C MET A 202 -1.69 15.37 -9.27
N PHE A 203 -2.94 15.73 -9.57
CA PHE A 203 -3.72 16.58 -8.67
C PHE A 203 -4.35 15.71 -7.60
N ASP A 204 -3.56 15.45 -6.57
CA ASP A 204 -4.04 15.02 -5.28
C ASP A 204 -4.68 16.23 -4.59
N VAL A 205 -5.96 16.52 -4.88
CA VAL A 205 -6.70 17.54 -4.12
C VAL A 205 -7.11 16.93 -2.78
N TRP A 206 -6.17 16.96 -1.82
CA TRP A 206 -6.45 16.62 -0.44
C TRP A 206 -7.24 17.75 0.24
N PRO A 207 -8.33 17.46 0.96
CA PRO A 207 -8.98 18.44 1.81
C PRO A 207 -8.07 18.77 2.99
N GLY A 208 -7.29 19.85 2.89
CA GLY A 208 -6.48 20.37 4.00
C GLY A 208 -5.15 21.04 3.64
N GLN A 209 -4.62 20.89 2.42
CA GLN A 209 -3.41 21.62 2.02
C GLN A 209 -3.78 23.00 1.44
N ARG A 210 -3.63 24.04 2.27
CA ARG A 210 -3.43 25.40 1.74
C ARG A 210 -1.97 25.53 1.34
N TYR A 211 -1.70 25.57 0.04
CA TYR A 211 -0.40 25.97 -0.48
C TYR A 211 -0.15 27.45 -0.10
N ARG A 212 1.00 27.72 0.54
CA ARG A 212 1.61 29.06 0.61
C ARG A 212 2.74 29.10 -0.41
#